data_AF-A0A5B8XNY2-F1
#
_entry.id   AF-A0A5B8XNY2-F1
#
_cell.length_a   1.000
_cell.length_b   1.000
_cell.length_c   1.000
_cell.angle_alpha   90.00
_cell.angle_beta   90.00
_cell.angle_gamma   90.00
#
_symmetry.space_group_name_H-M   'P 1'
#
loop_
_entity.id
_entity.type
_entity.pdbx_description
1 polymer ?
#
loop_
_entity_poly.entity_id
_entity_poly.type
_entity_poly.pdbx_seq_one_letter_code
_entity_poly.pdbx_strand_id
1 'polypeptide(L)'
;MSEKKDKEFVSQNEFEEMWTQARHRAGLQGKSGPSRELFIYPILVLYAGFFFGPFGTALMAMATLKWRVPLRQAAIFTGLAGTTWFIILGVTEYYLGRWSAFELQFARSTLNFLCGMSIYTILRLYIRETHSASKLTLHRTIAATIVLVALFFIISPTMHITLGR
;
A
#
# COMPACT_ATOMS: atom_id res chain seq x y z
N MET A 1 -15.46 -25.30 -32.54
CA MET A 1 -14.61 -25.22 -31.33
C MET A 1 -13.60 -24.10 -31.57
N SER A 2 -13.84 -22.92 -31.00
CA SER A 2 -12.94 -21.77 -31.11
C SER A 2 -11.90 -21.90 -30.00
N GLU A 3 -10.65 -22.10 -30.39
CA GLU A 3 -9.50 -21.91 -29.51
C GLU A 3 -9.54 -20.48 -28.97
N LYS A 4 -9.94 -20.34 -27.70
CA LYS A 4 -9.61 -19.17 -26.90
C LYS A 4 -8.09 -19.18 -26.78
N LYS A 5 -7.42 -18.54 -27.73
CA LYS A 5 -6.00 -18.17 -27.61
C LYS A 5 -5.83 -17.49 -26.27
N ASP A 6 -5.03 -18.14 -25.43
CA ASP A 6 -4.43 -17.57 -24.25
C ASP A 6 -4.02 -16.13 -24.56
N LYS A 7 -4.55 -15.19 -23.79
CA LYS A 7 -4.07 -13.81 -23.83
C LYS A 7 -2.67 -13.81 -23.22
N GLU A 8 -1.71 -14.15 -24.07
CA GLU A 8 -0.29 -14.08 -23.81
C GLU A 8 0.03 -12.71 -23.21
N PHE A 9 0.78 -12.78 -22.13
CA PHE A 9 1.27 -11.63 -21.37
C PHE A 9 2.02 -10.68 -22.30
N VAL A 10 1.43 -9.53 -22.61
CA VAL A 10 2.13 -8.41 -23.27
C VAL A 10 3.28 -8.01 -22.35
N SER A 11 4.51 -8.19 -22.81
CA SER A 11 5.70 -7.78 -22.05
C SER A 11 5.65 -6.27 -21.79
N GLN A 12 6.33 -5.79 -20.74
CA GLN A 12 6.30 -4.36 -20.38
C GLN A 12 6.74 -3.47 -21.55
N ASN A 13 7.72 -3.92 -22.34
CA ASN A 13 8.21 -3.20 -23.51
C ASN A 13 7.14 -3.11 -24.60
N GLU A 14 6.44 -4.21 -24.89
CA GLU A 14 5.34 -4.21 -25.88
C GLU A 14 4.16 -3.35 -25.41
N PHE A 15 3.85 -3.31 -24.12
CA PHE A 15 2.81 -2.42 -23.59
C PHE A 15 3.20 -0.94 -23.69
N GLU A 16 4.46 -0.63 -23.35
CA GLU A 16 5.00 0.74 -23.48
C GLU A 16 5.04 1.18 -24.94
N GLU A 17 5.41 0.29 -25.88
CA GLU A 17 5.37 0.54 -27.32
C GLU A 17 3.95 0.73 -27.84
N MET A 18 3.01 -0.16 -27.49
CA MET A 18 1.60 -0.05 -27.88
C MET A 18 0.97 1.26 -27.37
N TRP A 19 1.25 1.63 -26.12
CA TRP A 19 0.75 2.89 -25.56
C TRP A 19 1.37 4.11 -26.24
N THR A 20 2.68 4.08 -26.50
CA THR A 20 3.40 5.16 -27.17
C THR A 20 2.88 5.34 -28.60
N GLN A 21 2.63 4.24 -29.32
CA GLN A 21 2.00 4.25 -30.64
C GLN A 21 0.56 4.80 -30.60
N ALA A 22 -0.24 4.41 -29.61
CA ALA A 22 -1.62 4.92 -29.46
C ALA A 22 -1.64 6.43 -29.20
N ARG A 23 -0.71 6.96 -28.39
CA ARG A 23 -0.55 8.40 -28.18
C ARG A 23 -0.08 9.14 -29.43
N HIS A 24 0.84 8.54 -30.19
CA HIS A 24 1.29 9.10 -31.45
C HIS A 24 0.13 9.23 -32.45
N ARG A 25 -0.73 8.20 -32.53
CA ARG A 25 -1.98 8.25 -33.33
C ARG A 25 -2.94 9.35 -32.87
N ALA A 26 -2.94 9.68 -31.57
CA ALA A 26 -3.75 10.75 -31.00
C ALA A 26 -3.10 12.15 -31.09
N GLY A 27 -1.96 12.31 -31.78
CA GLY A 27 -1.25 13.59 -31.91
C GLY A 27 -0.57 14.06 -30.61
N LEU A 28 -0.48 13.21 -29.59
CA LEU A 28 0.05 13.54 -28.28
C LEU A 28 1.54 13.15 -28.18
N GLN A 29 2.44 14.01 -28.64
CA GLN A 29 3.90 13.75 -28.56
C GLN A 29 4.41 13.74 -27.10
N GLY A 30 5.40 12.87 -26.81
CA GLY A 30 6.42 13.16 -25.80
C GLY A 30 6.41 12.44 -24.45
N LYS A 31 5.68 11.34 -24.22
CA LYS A 31 5.88 10.53 -23.00
C LYS A 31 5.85 9.03 -23.32
N SER A 32 6.90 8.32 -22.92
CA SER A 32 6.91 6.85 -22.83
C SER A 32 5.68 6.39 -22.06
N GLY A 33 5.14 5.23 -22.46
CA GLY A 33 3.94 4.70 -21.84
C GLY A 33 4.04 4.57 -20.32
N PRO A 34 2.92 4.53 -19.60
CA PRO A 34 2.93 4.43 -18.16
C PRO A 34 3.62 3.13 -17.76
N SER A 35 4.81 3.30 -17.19
CA SER A 35 5.60 2.19 -16.67
C SER A 35 4.79 1.50 -15.58
N ARG A 36 4.48 0.21 -15.81
CA ARG A 36 3.88 -0.73 -14.86
C ARG A 36 4.84 -1.10 -13.71
N GLU A 37 5.88 -0.31 -13.51
CA GLU A 37 6.86 -0.50 -12.46
C GLU A 37 6.26 -0.10 -11.10
N LEU A 38 6.45 -0.97 -10.11
CA LEU A 38 6.16 -0.64 -8.72
C LEU A 38 7.01 0.54 -8.25
N PHE A 39 6.39 1.49 -7.55
CA PHE A 39 7.13 2.61 -6.98
C PHE A 39 8.00 2.13 -5.82
N ILE A 40 7.44 1.29 -4.95
CA ILE A 40 8.10 0.62 -3.82
C ILE A 40 7.55 -0.81 -3.69
N TYR A 41 8.20 -1.68 -2.91
CA TYR A 41 7.70 -3.03 -2.70
C TYR A 41 6.46 -3.06 -1.79
N PRO A 42 5.45 -3.89 -2.10
CA PRO A 42 4.22 -3.99 -1.33
C PRO A 42 4.40 -4.53 0.09
N ILE A 43 5.51 -5.22 0.36
CA ILE A 43 5.84 -5.66 1.73
C ILE A 43 5.94 -4.49 2.71
N LEU A 44 6.27 -3.27 2.25
CA LEU A 44 6.33 -2.07 3.08
C LEU A 44 5.00 -1.71 3.75
N VAL A 45 3.87 -2.15 3.19
CA VAL A 45 2.54 -1.94 3.77
C VAL A 45 2.44 -2.59 5.15
N LEU A 46 3.02 -3.78 5.34
CA LEU A 46 3.02 -4.48 6.63
C LEU A 46 3.82 -3.69 7.68
N TYR A 47 5.00 -3.20 7.29
CA TYR A 47 5.84 -2.40 8.17
C TYR A 47 5.18 -1.07 8.53
N ALA A 48 4.56 -0.40 7.56
CA ALA A 48 3.84 0.85 7.82
C ALA A 48 2.73 0.68 8.87
N GLY A 49 2.03 -0.46 8.88
CA GLY A 49 1.06 -0.79 9.94
C GLY A 49 1.68 -0.93 11.32
N PHE A 50 2.86 -1.54 11.40
CA PHE A 50 3.60 -1.67 12.66
C PHE A 50 4.22 -0.36 13.17
N PHE A 51 4.47 0.62 12.31
CA PHE A 51 5.08 1.89 12.75
C PHE A 51 4.06 3.01 12.94
N PHE A 52 3.03 3.07 12.09
CA PHE A 52 2.13 4.23 11.99
C PHE A 52 0.64 3.83 12.02
N GLY A 53 0.34 2.57 12.31
CA GLY A 53 -1.03 2.09 12.43
C GLY A 53 -1.80 2.02 11.11
N PRO A 54 -3.14 2.08 11.15
CA PRO A 54 -3.99 1.81 9.99
C PRO A 54 -3.83 2.88 8.89
N PHE A 55 -3.66 4.15 9.28
CA PHE A 55 -3.49 5.24 8.33
C PHE A 55 -2.16 5.16 7.58
N GLY A 56 -1.07 4.88 8.28
CA GLY A 56 0.23 4.65 7.63
C GLY A 56 0.18 3.49 6.65
N THR A 57 -0.55 2.43 7.00
CA THR A 57 -0.80 1.27 6.13
C THR A 57 -1.50 1.69 4.83
N ALA A 58 -2.61 2.44 4.92
CA ALA A 58 -3.35 2.90 3.75
C ALA A 58 -2.52 3.86 2.87
N LEU A 59 -1.81 4.81 3.48
CA LEU A 59 -0.92 5.73 2.75
C LEU A 59 0.17 4.96 2.00
N MET A 60 0.80 3.99 2.66
CA MET A 60 1.84 3.15 2.04
C MET A 60 1.29 2.27 0.91
N ALA A 61 0.07 1.76 1.06
CA ALA A 61 -0.62 1.00 0.03
C ALA A 61 -1.00 1.84 -1.20
N MET A 62 -1.23 3.14 -1.01
CA MET A 62 -1.40 4.08 -2.13
C MET A 62 -0.06 4.44 -2.77
N ALA A 63 1.00 4.62 -1.97
CA ALA A 63 2.33 4.96 -2.45
C ALA A 63 3.04 3.82 -3.20
N THR A 64 2.55 2.58 -3.07
CA THR A 64 3.13 1.40 -3.73
C THR A 64 2.96 1.44 -5.25
N LEU A 65 1.87 2.06 -5.70
CA LEU A 65 1.53 2.17 -7.11
C LEU A 65 2.06 3.51 -7.63
N LYS A 66 2.89 3.44 -8.67
CA LYS A 66 3.41 4.64 -9.37
C LYS A 66 2.30 5.38 -10.13
N TRP A 67 1.20 4.69 -10.41
CA TRP A 67 0.05 5.19 -11.15
C TRP A 67 -1.13 5.54 -10.24
N ARG A 68 -2.05 6.35 -10.76
CA ARG A 68 -3.27 6.76 -10.05
C ARG A 68 -3.95 5.53 -9.46
N VAL A 69 -3.95 5.44 -8.13
CA VAL A 69 -4.70 4.41 -7.41
C VAL A 69 -6.16 4.56 -7.84
N PRO A 70 -6.79 3.50 -8.38
CA PRO A 70 -8.20 3.57 -8.74
C PRO A 70 -9.01 4.02 -7.53
N LEU A 71 -9.95 4.94 -7.71
CA LEU A 71 -10.74 5.51 -6.61
C LEU A 71 -11.38 4.40 -5.75
N ARG A 72 -11.81 3.30 -6.38
CA ARG A 72 -12.32 2.11 -5.70
C ARG A 72 -11.31 1.49 -4.73
N GLN A 73 -10.05 1.33 -5.14
CA GLN A 73 -9.02 0.75 -4.28
C GLN A 73 -8.62 1.72 -3.17
N ALA A 74 -8.51 3.02 -3.47
CA ALA A 74 -8.29 4.05 -2.47
C ALA A 74 -9.41 4.02 -1.40
N ALA A 75 -10.68 3.95 -1.82
CA ALA A 75 -11.81 3.84 -0.92
C ALA A 75 -11.79 2.55 -0.08
N ILE A 76 -11.41 1.41 -0.67
CA ILE A 76 -11.26 0.14 0.08
C ILE A 76 -10.16 0.27 1.14
N PHE A 77 -8.98 0.78 0.78
CA PHE A 77 -7.86 0.92 1.72
C PHE A 77 -8.18 1.91 2.84
N THR A 78 -8.76 3.07 2.50
CA THR A 78 -9.20 4.05 3.50
C THR A 78 -10.32 3.51 4.37
N GLY A 79 -11.29 2.78 3.81
CA GLY A 79 -12.39 2.16 4.55
C GLY A 79 -11.91 1.11 5.53
N LEU A 80 -10.98 0.22 5.11
CA LEU A 80 -10.36 -0.77 5.99
C LEU A 80 -9.56 -0.10 7.11
N ALA A 81 -8.70 0.86 6.76
CA ALA A 81 -7.90 1.57 7.75
C ALA A 81 -8.76 2.34 8.76
N GLY A 82 -9.79 3.05 8.29
CA GLY A 82 -10.73 3.78 9.14
C GLY A 82 -11.51 2.84 10.06
N THR A 83 -11.99 1.71 9.53
CA THR A 83 -12.71 0.70 10.33
C THR A 83 -11.81 0.10 11.41
N THR A 84 -10.58 -0.29 11.06
CA THR A 84 -9.60 -0.79 12.04
C THR A 84 -9.28 0.26 13.08
N TRP A 85 -9.11 1.52 12.69
CA TRP A 85 -8.85 2.61 13.63
C TRP A 85 -10.00 2.79 14.63
N PHE A 86 -11.26 2.78 14.17
CA PHE A 86 -12.42 2.83 15.06
C PHE A 86 -12.48 1.62 16.01
N ILE A 87 -12.17 0.42 15.54
CA ILE A 87 -12.11 -0.78 16.39
C ILE A 87 -11.01 -0.62 17.44
N ILE A 88 -9.83 -0.13 17.06
CA ILE A 88 -8.71 0.09 17.99
C ILE A 88 -9.08 1.11 19.07
N LEU A 89 -9.72 2.22 18.68
CA LEU A 89 -10.21 3.21 19.65
C LEU A 89 -11.27 2.61 20.57
N GLY A 90 -12.25 1.88 20.02
CA GLY A 90 -13.28 1.22 20.81
C GLY A 90 -12.73 0.21 21.81
N VAL A 91 -11.78 -0.63 21.38
CA VAL A 91 -11.07 -1.58 22.26
C VAL A 91 -10.27 -0.83 23.32
N THR A 92 -9.55 0.22 22.93
CA THR A 92 -8.73 1.01 23.85
C THR A 92 -9.58 1.63 24.95
N GLU A 93 -10.66 2.32 24.59
CA GLU A 93 -11.53 3.01 25.55
C GLU A 93 -12.29 2.02 26.43
N TYR A 94 -12.82 0.94 25.84
CA TYR A 94 -13.61 -0.06 26.59
C TYR A 94 -12.79 -0.84 27.61
N TYR A 95 -11.52 -1.15 27.29
CA TYR A 95 -10.61 -1.89 28.17
C TYR A 95 -9.66 -0.99 28.96
N LEU A 96 -9.81 0.34 28.87
CA LEU A 96 -9.01 1.29 29.65
C LEU A 96 -9.22 1.05 31.15
N GLY A 97 -8.12 0.89 31.89
CA GLY A 97 -8.14 0.60 33.33
C GLY A 97 -8.52 -0.85 33.69
N ARG A 98 -8.89 -1.68 32.71
CA ARG A 98 -9.13 -3.13 32.89
C ARG A 98 -7.93 -3.97 32.47
N TRP A 99 -7.23 -3.51 31.44
CA TRP A 99 -6.03 -4.15 30.91
C TRP A 99 -4.79 -3.33 31.26
N SER A 100 -3.67 -4.04 31.40
CA SER A 100 -2.36 -3.42 31.49
C SER A 100 -2.02 -2.67 30.20
N ALA A 101 -1.09 -1.70 30.29
CA ALA A 101 -0.58 -0.99 29.13
C ALA A 101 0.00 -1.95 28.07
N PHE A 102 0.61 -3.05 28.50
CA PHE A 102 1.15 -4.07 27.61
C PHE A 102 0.04 -4.79 26.83
N GLU A 103 -1.03 -5.25 27.49
CA GLU A 103 -2.14 -5.95 26.84
C GLU A 103 -2.87 -5.07 25.82
N LEU A 104 -3.10 -3.80 26.16
CA LEU A 104 -3.65 -2.82 25.24
C LEU A 104 -2.73 -2.62 24.03
N GLN A 105 -1.43 -2.46 24.27
CA GLN A 105 -0.45 -2.29 23.19
C GLN A 105 -0.35 -3.53 22.29
N PHE A 106 -0.44 -4.72 22.87
CA PHE A 106 -0.46 -5.98 22.13
C PHE A 106 -1.69 -6.08 21.25
N ALA A 107 -2.88 -5.78 21.79
CA ALA A 107 -4.13 -5.79 21.03
C ALA A 107 -4.11 -4.79 19.86
N ARG A 108 -3.64 -3.56 20.10
CA ARG A 108 -3.45 -2.55 19.04
C ARG A 108 -2.50 -3.04 17.96
N SER A 109 -1.36 -3.61 18.36
CA SER A 109 -0.36 -4.14 17.42
C SER A 109 -0.93 -5.28 16.56
N THR A 110 -1.69 -6.18 17.16
CA THR A 110 -2.36 -7.30 16.46
C THR A 110 -3.39 -6.78 15.46
N LEU A 111 -4.24 -5.82 15.86
CA LEU A 111 -5.24 -5.23 14.96
C LEU A 111 -4.58 -4.48 13.80
N ASN A 112 -3.52 -3.73 14.07
CA ASN A 112 -2.72 -3.05 13.04
C ASN A 112 -2.08 -4.05 12.07
N PHE A 113 -1.53 -5.15 12.58
CA PHE A 113 -0.96 -6.22 11.76
C PHE A 113 -2.02 -6.87 10.86
N LEU A 114 -3.20 -7.18 11.40
CA LEU A 114 -4.30 -7.76 10.62
C LEU A 114 -4.76 -6.81 9.51
N CYS A 115 -4.88 -5.51 9.79
CA CYS A 115 -5.17 -4.50 8.78
C CYS A 115 -4.08 -4.45 7.69
N GLY A 116 -2.81 -4.46 8.10
CA GLY A 116 -1.66 -4.57 7.20
C GLY A 116 -1.76 -5.77 6.28
N MET A 117 -2.03 -6.95 6.84
CA MET A 117 -2.17 -8.20 6.10
C MET A 117 -3.35 -8.18 5.12
N SER A 118 -4.50 -7.63 5.51
CA SER A 118 -5.67 -7.50 4.63
C SER A 118 -5.36 -6.58 3.45
N ILE A 119 -4.82 -5.38 3.71
CA ILE A 119 -4.47 -4.43 2.65
C ILE A 119 -3.36 -4.99 1.76
N TYR A 120 -2.32 -5.59 2.33
CA TYR A 120 -1.25 -6.25 1.57
C TYR A 120 -1.79 -7.36 0.66
N THR A 121 -2.74 -8.18 1.15
CA THR A 121 -3.32 -9.27 0.36
C THR A 121 -4.11 -8.73 -0.83
N ILE A 122 -4.96 -7.72 -0.62
CA ILE A 122 -5.72 -7.06 -1.69
C ILE A 122 -4.76 -6.43 -2.70
N LEU A 123 -3.75 -5.72 -2.20
CA LEU A 123 -2.74 -5.07 -3.03
C LEU A 123 -1.92 -6.08 -3.85
N ARG A 124 -1.54 -7.21 -3.26
CA ARG A 124 -0.82 -8.29 -3.95
C ARG A 124 -1.64 -8.90 -5.07
N LEU A 125 -2.93 -9.15 -4.85
CA LEU A 125 -3.85 -9.64 -5.87
C LEU A 125 -3.93 -8.66 -7.04
N TYR A 126 -4.00 -7.36 -6.75
CA TYR A 126 -4.04 -6.31 -7.77
C TYR A 126 -2.71 -6.17 -8.54
N ILE A 127 -1.57 -6.19 -7.84
CA ILE A 127 -0.23 -5.99 -8.39
C ILE A 127 0.23 -7.16 -9.27
N ARG A 128 -0.04 -8.41 -8.86
CA ARG A 128 0.49 -9.62 -9.53
C ARG A 128 0.05 -9.73 -11.00
N GLU A 129 -1.07 -9.12 -11.35
CA GLU A 129 -1.61 -9.13 -12.70
C GLU A 129 -1.03 -8.04 -13.60
N THR A 130 -0.40 -7.01 -13.02
CA THR A 130 -0.24 -5.73 -13.72
C THR A 130 1.12 -5.07 -13.58
N HIS A 131 2.01 -5.47 -12.67
CA HIS A 131 3.23 -4.72 -12.39
C HIS A 131 4.52 -5.57 -12.28
N SER A 132 5.64 -4.94 -12.61
CA SER A 132 7.00 -5.49 -12.51
C SER A 132 7.83 -4.73 -11.46
N ALA A 133 8.89 -5.35 -10.94
CA ALA A 133 9.84 -4.72 -10.03
C ALA A 133 11.20 -4.57 -10.70
N SER A 134 11.81 -3.38 -10.59
CA SER A 134 13.14 -3.10 -11.11
C SER A 134 14.16 -2.89 -9.98
N LYS A 135 15.45 -2.74 -10.32
CA LYS A 135 16.48 -2.30 -9.36
C LYS A 135 16.14 -0.94 -8.74
N LEU A 136 15.45 -0.06 -9.47
CA LEU A 136 15.04 1.26 -8.97
C LEU A 136 13.93 1.14 -7.90
N THR A 137 13.00 0.19 -8.04
CA THR A 137 12.00 -0.14 -7.02
C THR A 137 12.66 -0.50 -5.69
N LEU A 138 13.76 -1.27 -5.73
CA LEU A 138 14.52 -1.63 -4.52
C LEU A 138 15.10 -0.41 -3.82
N HIS A 139 15.76 0.49 -4.56
CA HIS A 139 16.35 1.70 -3.98
C HIS A 139 15.28 2.60 -3.34
N ARG A 140 14.15 2.80 -4.03
CA ARG A 140 13.00 3.55 -3.48
C ARG A 140 12.43 2.89 -2.24
N THR A 141 12.37 1.55 -2.21
CA THR A 141 11.90 0.80 -1.03
C THR A 141 12.83 1.02 0.15
N ILE A 142 14.14 0.91 -0.04
CA ILE A 142 15.13 1.15 1.02
C ILE A 142 15.01 2.60 1.54
N ALA A 143 14.93 3.58 0.64
CA ALA A 143 14.74 4.98 1.01
C ALA A 143 13.43 5.18 1.80
N ALA A 144 12.33 4.57 1.35
CA ALA A 144 11.05 4.63 2.05
C ALA A 144 11.12 3.98 3.45
N THR A 145 11.82 2.85 3.61
CA THR A 145 12.07 2.25 4.92
C THR A 145 12.82 3.20 5.84
N ILE A 146 13.89 3.84 5.36
CA ILE A 146 14.67 4.81 6.16
C ILE A 146 13.78 5.97 6.59
N VAL A 147 12.96 6.51 5.68
CA VAL A 147 12.02 7.59 5.98
C VAL A 147 10.97 7.15 7.01
N LEU A 148 10.41 5.94 6.87
CA LEU A 148 9.46 5.39 7.84
C LEU A 148 10.08 5.24 9.23
N VAL A 149 11.30 4.70 9.31
CA VAL A 149 12.00 4.57 10.60
C VAL A 149 12.30 5.95 11.20
N ALA A 150 12.78 6.90 10.40
CA ALA A 150 13.06 8.26 10.87
C ALA A 150 11.78 8.96 11.38
N LEU A 151 10.68 8.88 10.63
CA LEU A 151 9.40 9.44 11.03
C LEU A 151 8.87 8.80 12.32
N PHE A 152 9.10 7.50 12.53
CA PHE A 152 8.66 6.81 13.74
C PHE A 152 9.30 7.41 15.00
N PHE A 153 10.59 7.77 14.94
CA PHE A 153 11.31 8.40 16.05
C PHE A 153 10.99 9.90 16.23
N ILE A 154 10.56 10.58 15.16
CA ILE A 154 10.21 12.01 15.22
C ILE A 154 8.79 12.23 15.76
N ILE A 155 7.86 11.32 15.48
CA ILE A 155 6.48 11.44 15.93
C ILE A 155 6.38 11.20 17.44
N SER A 156 5.74 12.13 18.15
CA SER A 156 5.51 12.01 19.60
C SER A 156 4.74 10.73 19.97
N PRO A 157 4.98 10.15 21.16
CA PRO A 157 4.23 8.98 21.64
C PRO A 157 2.71 9.19 21.65
N THR A 158 2.25 10.41 21.96
CA THR A 158 0.81 10.75 21.95
C THR A 158 0.21 10.64 20.56
N MET A 159 0.92 11.12 19.53
CA MET A 159 0.46 11.00 18.14
C MET A 159 0.40 9.54 17.68
N HIS A 160 1.35 8.69 18.10
CA HIS A 160 1.27 7.25 17.83
C HIS A 160 -0.01 6.65 18.42
N ILE A 161 -0.31 6.97 19.69
CA ILE A 161 -1.54 6.49 20.35
C ILE A 161 -2.80 6.97 19.59
N THR A 162 -2.86 8.23 19.20
CA THR A 162 -4.01 8.78 18.44
C THR A 162 -4.19 8.09 17.08
N LEU A 163 -3.09 7.68 16.45
CA LEU A 163 -3.11 6.91 15.20
C LEU A 163 -3.47 5.43 15.42
N GLY A 164 -3.79 5.03 16.65
CA GLY A 164 -4.11 3.66 17.03
C GLY A 164 -2.87 2.79 17.19
N ARG A 165 -1.70 3.40 17.47
CA ARG A 165 -0.43 2.70 17.62
C ARG A 165 0.03 2.60 19.07
#